data_AF-A0A7G1H504-F1
#
_entry.id   AF-A0A7G1H504-F1
#
_cell.length_a   1.000
_cell.length_b   1.000
_cell.length_c   1.000
_cell.angle_alpha   90.00
_cell.angle_beta   90.00
_cell.angle_gamma   90.00
#
_symmetry.space_group_name_H-M   'P 1'
#
loop_
_entity.id
_entity.type
_entity.pdbx_description
1 polymer ?
#
loop_
_entity_poly.entity_id
_entity_poly.type
_entity_poly.pdbx_seq_one_letter_code
_entity_poly.pdbx_strand_id
1 'polypeptide(L)'
;MHGKNYNKQIAKRQRVKRTTLVIGMDIGNEFNAMCLMNKDGEVLGKYSRIYNSRKGFNFFSKIIEAMKKKKGFKDVLIGMEPTGHYWRKIAYFGKDKGYEVRFVRTTALRHQRELDESSSAKSDIRDAVTIANITREGKYIDTVIEDGVFRQLRTLAHVWNGYRDTTQVQSMH
;
A
#
# COMPACT_ATOMS: atom_id res chain seq x y z
N MET A 1 -25.92 -4.41 -14.47
CA MET A 1 -25.07 -4.77 -13.30
C MET A 1 -24.17 -3.63 -12.77
N HIS A 2 -24.31 -2.38 -13.23
CA HIS A 2 -23.43 -1.26 -12.82
C HIS A 2 -23.72 -0.65 -11.42
N GLY A 3 -24.96 -0.76 -10.91
CA GLY A 3 -25.36 -0.10 -9.65
C GLY A 3 -24.76 -0.69 -8.36
N LYS A 4 -24.43 -1.99 -8.32
CA LYS A 4 -23.89 -2.63 -7.10
C LYS A 4 -22.46 -2.18 -6.76
N ASN A 5 -21.61 -1.96 -7.77
CA ASN A 5 -20.22 -1.53 -7.55
C ASN A 5 -20.12 -0.05 -7.15
N TYR A 6 -20.99 0.80 -7.71
CA TYR A 6 -21.04 2.23 -7.38
C TYR A 6 -21.43 2.46 -5.91
N ASN A 7 -22.48 1.78 -5.43
CA ASN A 7 -22.89 1.87 -4.03
C ASN A 7 -21.82 1.38 -3.06
N LYS A 8 -21.09 0.30 -3.42
CA LYS A 8 -19.97 -0.20 -2.62
C LYS A 8 -18.81 0.80 -2.55
N GLN A 9 -18.52 1.52 -3.64
CA GLN A 9 -17.48 2.55 -3.66
C GLN A 9 -17.89 3.78 -2.84
N ILE A 10 -19.14 4.24 -2.94
CA ILE A 10 -19.67 5.34 -2.11
C ILE A 10 -19.52 4.99 -0.63
N ALA A 11 -19.94 3.79 -0.24
CA ALA A 11 -19.82 3.32 1.14
C ALA A 11 -18.35 3.33 1.61
N LYS A 12 -17.41 2.88 0.76
CA LYS A 12 -15.96 2.93 1.06
C LYS A 12 -15.43 4.34 1.23
N ARG A 13 -15.87 5.29 0.39
CA ARG A 13 -15.50 6.71 0.52
C ARG A 13 -16.08 7.34 1.79
N GLN A 14 -17.32 6.99 2.15
CA GLN A 14 -17.98 7.46 3.37
C GLN A 14 -17.31 6.96 4.64
N ARG A 15 -16.64 5.79 4.61
CA ARG A 15 -15.84 5.28 5.74
C ARG A 15 -14.65 6.15 6.09
N VAL A 16 -14.07 6.86 5.11
CA VAL A 16 -12.98 7.82 5.36
C VAL A 16 -13.57 9.05 6.03
N LYS A 17 -13.30 9.24 7.32
CA LYS A 17 -13.82 10.35 8.14
C LYS A 17 -12.79 11.48 8.23
N ARG A 18 -13.20 12.66 8.72
CA ARG A 18 -12.26 13.74 9.05
C ARG A 18 -11.24 13.35 10.12
N THR A 19 -11.58 12.34 10.92
CA THR A 19 -10.71 11.73 11.94
C THR A 19 -9.85 10.58 11.40
N THR A 20 -9.87 10.31 10.10
CA THR A 20 -9.05 9.27 9.46
C THR A 20 -7.82 9.89 8.83
N LEU A 21 -6.64 9.42 9.24
CA LEU A 21 -5.39 9.71 8.55
C LEU A 21 -5.22 8.69 7.42
N VAL A 22 -5.16 9.18 6.18
CA VAL A 22 -4.92 8.34 5.01
C VAL A 22 -3.42 8.33 4.71
N ILE A 23 -2.86 7.14 4.55
CA ILE A 23 -1.46 6.92 4.20
C ILE A 23 -1.42 6.28 2.82
N GLY A 24 -0.69 6.87 1.88
CA GLY A 24 -0.32 6.19 0.65
C GLY A 24 1.12 5.70 0.75
N MET A 25 1.36 4.44 0.43
CA MET A 25 2.69 3.85 0.40
C MET A 25 3.00 3.26 -0.97
N ASP A 26 4.11 3.72 -1.53
CA ASP A 26 4.75 3.06 -2.66
C ASP A 26 5.95 2.25 -2.12
N ILE A 27 5.94 0.94 -2.41
CA ILE A 27 6.77 -0.05 -1.70
C ILE A 27 7.90 -0.52 -2.60
N GLY A 28 9.12 -0.16 -2.24
CA GLY A 28 10.34 -0.66 -2.87
C GLY A 28 11.02 -1.78 -2.07
N ASN A 29 12.06 -2.34 -2.67
CA ASN A 29 12.95 -3.31 -2.04
C ASN A 29 13.62 -2.70 -0.79
N GLU A 30 14.37 -1.62 -0.98
CA GLU A 30 15.20 -1.00 0.06
C GLU A 30 14.47 0.13 0.79
N PHE A 31 13.74 0.95 0.04
CA PHE A 31 13.05 2.15 0.50
C PHE A 31 11.60 2.14 0.09
N ASN A 32 10.76 2.73 0.94
CA ASN A 32 9.37 3.01 0.65
C ASN A 32 9.17 4.53 0.59
N ALA A 33 8.33 4.99 -0.33
CA ALA A 33 7.81 6.34 -0.30
C ALA A 33 6.45 6.37 0.43
N MET A 34 6.22 7.43 1.19
CA MET A 34 5.02 7.60 2.00
C MET A 34 4.44 9.01 1.85
N CYS A 35 3.12 9.08 1.72
CA CYS A 35 2.33 10.30 1.80
C CYS A 35 1.32 10.20 2.94
N LEU A 36 1.18 11.28 3.71
CA LEU A 36 0.12 11.47 4.71
C LEU A 36 -0.91 12.45 4.15
N MET A 37 -2.18 12.12 4.27
CA MET A 37 -3.28 12.90 3.70
C MET A 37 -4.51 12.87 4.61
N ASN A 38 -5.27 13.96 4.65
CA ASN A 38 -6.58 13.99 5.31
C ASN A 38 -7.73 13.66 4.35
N LYS A 39 -8.96 13.62 4.87
CA LYS A 39 -10.16 13.39 4.07
C LYS A 39 -10.35 14.41 2.95
N ASP A 40 -9.92 15.65 3.16
CA ASP A 40 -10.12 16.76 2.22
C ASP A 40 -9.07 16.72 1.08
N GLY A 41 -8.05 15.87 1.17
CA GLY A 41 -6.98 15.73 0.18
C GLY A 41 -5.74 16.55 0.45
N GLU A 42 -5.71 17.26 1.57
CA GLU A 42 -4.54 18.03 1.96
C GLU A 42 -3.41 17.07 2.32
N VAL A 43 -2.26 17.25 1.68
CA VAL A 43 -1.05 16.51 2.02
C VAL A 43 -0.47 17.08 3.30
N LEU A 44 -0.36 16.24 4.32
CA LEU A 44 0.14 16.60 5.64
C LEU A 44 1.63 16.29 5.82
N GLY A 45 2.19 15.44 4.96
CA GLY A 45 3.61 15.08 4.97
C GLY A 45 3.97 14.12 3.83
N LYS A 46 5.21 14.21 3.36
CA LYS A 46 5.77 13.33 2.32
C LYS A 46 7.16 12.86 2.74
N TYR A 47 7.47 11.59 2.49
CA TYR A 47 8.73 10.97 2.84
C TYR A 47 9.17 10.05 1.70
N SER A 48 10.27 10.35 1.02
CA SER A 48 10.77 9.55 -0.12
C SER A 48 11.49 8.27 0.28
N ARG A 49 12.03 8.21 1.51
CA ARG A 49 12.96 7.14 1.91
C ARG A 49 12.67 6.63 3.32
N ILE A 50 11.70 5.74 3.43
CA ILE A 50 11.49 4.93 4.64
C ILE A 50 12.08 3.55 4.39
N TYR A 51 13.16 3.24 5.10
CA TYR A 51 13.83 1.94 4.99
C TYR A 51 12.87 0.77 5.24
N ASN A 52 12.97 -0.28 4.42
CA ASN A 52 12.24 -1.53 4.59
C ASN A 52 12.86 -2.43 5.67
N SER A 53 13.09 -1.84 6.85
CA SER A 53 13.71 -2.46 8.02
C SER A 53 12.89 -2.19 9.27
N ARG A 54 13.15 -2.94 10.35
CA ARG A 54 12.49 -2.73 11.65
C ARG A 54 12.67 -1.29 12.16
N LYS A 55 13.87 -0.71 11.98
CA LYS A 55 14.14 0.69 12.34
C LYS A 55 13.30 1.66 11.50
N GLY A 56 13.17 1.40 10.19
CA GLY A 56 12.31 2.18 9.31
C GLY A 56 10.83 2.10 9.69
N PHE A 57 10.33 0.93 10.06
CA PHE A 57 8.95 0.78 10.54
C PHE A 57 8.70 1.46 11.89
N ASN A 58 9.69 1.48 12.78
CA ASN A 58 9.59 2.26 14.02
C ASN A 58 9.51 3.76 13.73
N PHE A 59 10.31 4.24 12.77
CA PHE A 59 10.26 5.64 12.31
C PHE A 59 8.90 5.98 11.68
N PHE A 60 8.40 5.12 10.80
CA PHE A 60 7.05 5.20 10.23
C PHE A 60 5.96 5.29 11.32
N SER A 61 6.02 4.42 12.33
CA SER A 61 5.07 4.44 13.46
C SER A 61 5.11 5.77 14.21
N LYS A 62 6.30 6.32 14.45
CA LYS A 62 6.46 7.60 15.18
C LYS A 62 5.85 8.76 14.41
N ILE A 63 6.03 8.79 13.09
CA ILE A 63 5.42 9.81 12.23
C ILE A 63 3.90 9.75 12.32
N ILE A 64 3.31 8.55 12.17
CA ILE A 64 1.86 8.36 12.24
C ILE A 64 1.30 8.81 13.58
N GLU A 65 1.90 8.36 14.69
CA GLU A 65 1.43 8.71 16.03
C GLU A 65 1.58 10.20 16.35
N ALA A 66 2.70 10.83 15.93
CA ALA A 66 2.87 12.27 16.07
C ALA A 66 1.79 13.04 15.30
N MET A 67 1.46 12.60 14.08
CA MET A 67 0.44 13.23 13.24
C MET A 67 -0.97 13.01 13.76
N LYS A 68 -1.28 11.81 14.29
CA LYS A 68 -2.53 11.54 15.00
C LYS A 68 -2.70 12.47 16.19
N LYS A 69 -1.68 12.59 17.05
CA LYS A 69 -1.71 13.46 18.22
C LYS A 69 -1.85 14.94 17.84
N LYS A 70 -1.09 15.40 16.84
CA LYS A 70 -1.07 16.81 16.41
C LYS A 70 -2.39 17.27 15.80
N LYS A 71 -3.08 16.39 15.05
CA LYS A 71 -4.27 16.75 14.25
C LYS A 71 -5.56 16.07 14.72
N GLY A 72 -5.50 15.26 15.78
CA GLY A 72 -6.67 14.59 16.36
C GLY A 72 -7.21 13.41 15.55
N PHE A 73 -6.37 12.76 14.73
CA PHE A 73 -6.80 11.57 14.00
C PHE A 73 -6.93 10.35 14.93
N LYS A 74 -8.00 9.59 14.74
CA LYS A 74 -8.33 8.39 15.53
C LYS A 74 -8.02 7.12 14.74
N ASP A 75 -8.33 7.14 13.45
CA ASP A 75 -8.21 6.00 12.56
C ASP A 75 -7.04 6.20 11.58
N VAL A 76 -6.43 5.11 11.14
CA VAL A 76 -5.39 5.11 10.10
C VAL A 76 -5.79 4.14 9.00
N LEU A 77 -5.77 4.63 7.76
CA LEU A 77 -6.05 3.85 6.57
C LEU A 77 -4.83 3.89 5.64
N ILE A 78 -4.17 2.75 5.47
CA ILE A 78 -2.99 2.60 4.61
C ILE A 78 -3.42 2.01 3.27
N GLY A 79 -3.18 2.75 2.20
CA GLY A 79 -3.24 2.28 0.83
C GLY A 79 -1.84 1.92 0.33
N MET A 80 -1.74 0.81 -0.40
CA MET A 80 -0.51 0.45 -1.13
C MET A 80 -0.85 -0.32 -2.40
N GLU A 81 0.03 -0.26 -3.39
CA GLU A 81 0.01 -1.21 -4.49
C GLU A 81 0.71 -2.52 -4.04
N PRO A 82 0.11 -3.70 -4.23
CA PRO A 82 0.71 -4.97 -3.85
C PRO A 82 1.73 -5.43 -4.90
N THR A 83 2.83 -4.68 -5.04
CA THR A 83 3.93 -5.05 -5.95
C THR A 83 4.97 -5.89 -5.21
N GLY A 84 5.29 -7.07 -5.76
CA GLY A 84 6.24 -8.01 -5.14
C GLY A 84 5.73 -8.62 -3.83
N HIS A 85 6.62 -8.91 -2.88
CA HIS A 85 6.28 -9.54 -1.60
C HIS A 85 6.46 -8.62 -0.39
N TYR A 86 7.03 -7.42 -0.57
CA TYR A 86 7.36 -6.49 0.51
C TYR A 86 6.13 -5.89 1.19
N TRP A 87 5.01 -5.75 0.47
CA TRP A 87 3.72 -5.32 1.03
C TRP A 87 3.29 -6.13 2.25
N ARG A 88 3.68 -7.42 2.33
CA ARG A 88 3.33 -8.28 3.48
C ARG A 88 3.87 -7.70 4.78
N LYS A 89 5.11 -7.19 4.76
CA LYS A 89 5.75 -6.61 5.95
C LYS A 89 4.94 -5.42 6.49
N ILE A 90 4.47 -4.55 5.59
CA ILE A 90 3.62 -3.41 5.96
C ILE A 90 2.23 -3.86 6.39
N ALA A 91 1.64 -4.84 5.69
CA ALA A 91 0.31 -5.36 6.03
C ALA A 91 0.26 -5.96 7.44
N TYR A 92 1.25 -6.80 7.79
CA TYR A 92 1.37 -7.35 9.14
C TYR A 92 1.68 -6.25 10.17
N PHE A 93 2.60 -5.33 9.87
CA PHE A 93 2.88 -4.18 10.73
C PHE A 93 1.62 -3.34 11.00
N GLY A 94 0.82 -3.07 9.97
CA GLY A 94 -0.43 -2.32 10.08
C GLY A 94 -1.45 -3.07 10.94
N LYS A 95 -1.64 -4.37 10.70
CA LYS A 95 -2.50 -5.26 11.50
C LYS A 95 -2.12 -5.22 12.98
N ASP A 96 -0.83 -5.36 13.31
CA ASP A 96 -0.31 -5.33 14.69
C ASP A 96 -0.55 -3.97 15.38
N LYS A 97 -0.62 -2.88 14.61
CA LYS A 97 -0.89 -1.53 15.11
C LYS A 97 -2.38 -1.16 15.10
N GLY A 98 -3.26 -2.04 14.64
CA GLY A 98 -4.68 -1.77 14.49
C GLY A 98 -5.01 -0.82 13.33
N TYR A 99 -4.11 -0.66 12.36
CA TYR A 99 -4.34 0.15 11.17
C TYR A 99 -5.07 -0.65 10.11
N GLU A 100 -6.00 0.00 9.40
CA GLU A 100 -6.62 -0.62 8.23
C GLU A 100 -5.66 -0.59 7.05
N VAL A 101 -5.47 -1.72 6.37
CA VAL A 101 -4.64 -1.81 5.17
C VAL A 101 -5.53 -2.20 3.99
N ARG A 102 -5.37 -1.51 2.87
CA ARG A 102 -6.12 -1.72 1.63
C ARG A 102 -5.18 -1.71 0.42
N PHE A 103 -5.53 -2.48 -0.60
CA PHE A 103 -4.76 -2.50 -1.85
C PHE A 103 -5.40 -1.60 -2.91
N VAL A 104 -4.55 -0.80 -3.54
CA VAL A 104 -4.89 -0.04 -4.75
C VAL A 104 -4.59 -0.91 -5.97
N ARG A 105 -5.46 -0.85 -6.98
CA ARG A 105 -5.22 -1.55 -8.25
C ARG A 105 -4.20 -0.78 -9.09
N THR A 106 -3.24 -1.49 -9.67
CA THR A 106 -2.25 -0.96 -10.62
C THR A 106 -2.87 -0.15 -11.76
N THR A 107 -4.02 -0.57 -12.27
CA THR A 107 -4.72 0.13 -13.36
C THR A 107 -5.18 1.53 -12.95
N ALA A 108 -5.63 1.71 -11.70
CA ALA A 108 -6.02 3.02 -11.19
C ALA A 108 -4.81 3.94 -11.01
N LEU A 109 -3.66 3.37 -10.61
CA LEU A 109 -2.39 4.11 -10.51
C LEU A 109 -1.87 4.55 -11.87
N ARG A 110 -1.88 3.66 -12.89
CA ARG A 110 -1.46 3.97 -14.26
C ARG A 110 -2.32 5.06 -14.89
N HIS A 111 -3.65 4.94 -14.79
CA HIS A 111 -4.55 5.94 -15.32
C HIS A 111 -4.32 7.33 -14.69
N GLN A 112 -4.00 7.38 -13.39
CA GLN A 112 -3.69 8.65 -12.74
C GLN A 112 -2.32 9.20 -13.17
N ARG A 113 -1.31 8.32 -13.39
CA ARG A 113 0.02 8.74 -13.89
C ARG A 113 -0.05 9.34 -15.30
N GLU A 114 -0.89 8.79 -16.18
CA GLU A 114 -1.13 9.32 -17.54
C GLU A 114 -1.66 10.76 -17.53
N LEU A 115 -2.35 11.17 -16.46
CA LEU A 115 -2.87 12.52 -16.30
C LEU A 115 -1.81 13.52 -15.75
N ASP A 116 -0.72 13.05 -15.15
CA ASP A 116 0.15 13.84 -14.24
C ASP A 116 1.65 13.93 -14.68
N GLU A 117 1.97 13.80 -15.98
CA GLU A 117 3.35 13.68 -16.50
C GLU A 117 4.35 14.77 -16.01
N SER A 118 5.34 14.40 -15.17
CA SER A 118 6.69 15.00 -15.11
C SER A 118 7.67 14.25 -14.18
N SER A 119 8.93 14.09 -14.62
CA SER A 119 10.18 13.65 -13.93
C SER A 119 10.22 12.51 -12.88
N SER A 120 11.28 11.68 -12.98
CA SER A 120 11.44 10.33 -12.37
C SER A 120 11.77 10.26 -10.88
N ALA A 121 12.63 11.09 -10.28
CA ALA A 121 12.88 11.00 -8.82
C ALA A 121 11.71 11.55 -7.97
N LYS A 122 10.85 12.36 -8.59
CA LYS A 122 9.57 12.75 -7.99
C LYS A 122 8.53 11.63 -8.14
N SER A 123 8.78 10.54 -8.88
CA SER A 123 7.77 9.50 -9.14
C SER A 123 7.34 8.80 -7.88
N ASP A 124 8.24 8.26 -7.06
CA ASP A 124 7.83 7.42 -5.91
C ASP A 124 7.01 8.23 -4.89
N ILE A 125 7.39 9.49 -4.65
CA ILE A 125 6.60 10.41 -3.83
C ILE A 125 5.24 10.70 -4.49
N ARG A 126 5.21 10.94 -5.81
CA ARG A 126 3.95 11.18 -6.54
C ARG A 126 3.05 9.96 -6.47
N ASP A 127 3.62 8.77 -6.63
CA ASP A 127 2.90 7.50 -6.54
C ASP A 127 2.34 7.31 -5.15
N ALA A 128 3.10 7.60 -4.10
CA ALA A 128 2.57 7.61 -2.73
C ALA A 128 1.42 8.62 -2.56
N VAL A 129 1.49 9.81 -3.16
CA VAL A 129 0.39 10.80 -3.14
C VAL A 129 -0.84 10.28 -3.90
N THR A 130 -0.64 9.70 -5.08
CA THR A 130 -1.69 9.12 -5.91
C THR A 130 -2.37 7.96 -5.20
N ILE A 131 -1.60 7.05 -4.62
CA ILE A 131 -2.11 5.93 -3.81
C ILE A 131 -2.93 6.45 -2.64
N ALA A 132 -2.48 7.51 -1.94
CA ALA A 132 -3.24 8.13 -0.86
C ALA A 132 -4.59 8.69 -1.37
N ASN A 133 -4.59 9.40 -2.50
CA ASN A 133 -5.80 9.96 -3.11
C ASN A 133 -6.80 8.89 -3.53
N ILE A 134 -6.35 7.86 -4.24
CA ILE A 134 -7.18 6.71 -4.66
C ILE A 134 -7.78 6.03 -3.42
N THR A 135 -6.98 5.87 -2.38
CA THR A 135 -7.40 5.24 -1.13
C THR A 135 -8.46 6.06 -0.40
N ARG A 136 -8.24 7.36 -0.27
CA ARG A 136 -9.20 8.35 0.26
C ARG A 136 -10.54 8.31 -0.49
N GLU A 137 -10.51 8.10 -1.80
CA GLU A 137 -11.70 8.01 -2.65
C GLU A 137 -12.44 6.67 -2.57
N GLY A 138 -11.95 5.70 -1.79
CA GLY A 138 -12.58 4.39 -1.67
C GLY A 138 -12.28 3.44 -2.83
N LYS A 139 -11.38 3.81 -3.74
CA LYS A 139 -11.01 3.05 -4.95
C LYS A 139 -9.96 1.96 -4.65
N TYR A 140 -10.23 1.15 -3.62
CA TYR A 140 -9.34 0.08 -3.17
C TYR A 140 -10.08 -1.26 -3.02
N ILE A 141 -9.31 -2.35 -3.03
CA ILE A 141 -9.79 -3.68 -2.68
C ILE A 141 -9.41 -4.02 -1.24
N ASP A 142 -10.17 -4.94 -0.65
CA ASP A 142 -9.98 -5.34 0.74
C ASP A 142 -8.76 -6.27 0.82
N THR A 143 -7.85 -5.99 1.75
CA THR A 143 -6.65 -6.80 1.92
C THR A 143 -7.01 -8.08 2.66
N VAL A 144 -6.80 -9.23 2.00
CA VAL A 144 -6.88 -10.54 2.64
C VAL A 144 -5.47 -10.92 3.10
N ILE A 145 -5.23 -10.82 4.40
CA ILE A 145 -3.99 -11.31 5.02
C ILE A 145 -4.24 -12.77 5.38
N GLU A 146 -3.82 -13.69 4.49
CA GLU A 146 -3.92 -15.12 4.77
C GLU A 146 -2.87 -15.54 5.80
N ASP A 147 -3.32 -16.02 6.95
CA ASP A 147 -2.47 -16.49 8.04
C ASP A 147 -1.89 -17.91 7.75
N GLY A 148 -0.61 -18.09 8.06
CA GLY A 148 0.02 -19.39 8.38
C GLY A 148 0.22 -20.41 7.26
N VAL A 149 -0.79 -21.25 7.00
CA VAL A 149 -0.63 -22.55 6.31
C VAL A 149 -0.45 -22.36 4.80
N PHE A 150 -1.25 -21.51 4.17
CA PHE A 150 -1.15 -21.22 2.73
C PHE A 150 0.08 -20.38 2.36
N ARG A 151 0.74 -19.76 3.33
CA ARG A 151 2.01 -19.05 3.12
C ARG A 151 3.14 -20.02 2.78
N GLN A 152 3.28 -21.10 3.55
CA GLN A 152 4.32 -22.10 3.33
C GLN A 152 4.09 -22.84 2.01
N LEU A 153 2.85 -23.21 1.71
CA LEU A 153 2.49 -23.90 0.46
C LEU A 153 2.81 -23.07 -0.79
N ARG A 154 2.58 -21.76 -0.79
CA ARG A 154 2.94 -20.90 -1.93
C ARG A 154 4.44 -20.63 -2.04
N THR A 155 5.15 -20.49 -0.92
CA THR A 155 6.60 -20.40 -0.95
C THR A 155 7.20 -21.67 -1.54
N LEU A 156 6.71 -22.85 -1.14
CA LEU A 156 7.10 -24.13 -1.72
C LEU A 156 6.74 -24.21 -3.21
N ALA A 157 5.53 -23.81 -3.60
CA ALA A 157 5.13 -23.82 -5.01
C ALA A 157 5.99 -22.88 -5.88
N HIS A 158 6.35 -21.70 -5.39
CA HIS A 158 7.27 -20.79 -6.11
C HIS A 158 8.68 -21.36 -6.23
N VAL A 159 9.23 -21.93 -5.15
CA VAL A 159 10.55 -22.58 -5.17
C VAL A 159 10.55 -23.77 -6.11
N TRP A 160 9.49 -24.59 -6.08
CA TRP A 160 9.37 -25.77 -6.93
C TRP A 160 9.20 -25.43 -8.41
N ASN A 161 8.42 -24.40 -8.75
CA ASN A 161 8.33 -23.91 -10.13
C ASN A 161 9.69 -23.40 -10.64
N GLY A 162 10.45 -22.68 -9.81
CA GLY A 162 11.81 -22.26 -10.17
C GLY A 162 12.78 -23.43 -10.36
N TYR A 163 12.60 -24.52 -9.61
CA TYR A 163 13.37 -25.77 -9.78
C TYR A 163 13.05 -26.47 -11.11
N ARG A 164 11.78 -26.47 -11.54
CA ARG A 164 11.39 -27.06 -12.83
C ARG A 164 11.98 -26.31 -14.03
N ASP A 165 11.98 -24.98 -13.99
CA ASP A 165 12.57 -24.17 -15.07
C ASP A 165 14.10 -24.35 -15.16
N THR A 166 14.79 -24.58 -14.04
CA THR A 166 16.24 -24.82 -14.03
C THR A 166 16.62 -26.24 -14.45
N THR A 167 15.76 -27.23 -14.19
CA THR A 167 16.04 -28.63 -14.54
C THR A 167 15.84 -28.90 -16.05
N GLN A 168 14.97 -28.16 -16.75
CA GLN A 168 14.85 -28.29 -18.21
C GLN A 168 16.04 -27.71 -18.99
N VAL A 169 16.78 -26.77 -18.40
CA VAL A 169 17.96 -26.16 -19.05
C VAL A 169 19.21 -27.04 -18.93
N GLN A 170 19.30 -27.90 -17.90
CA GLN A 170 20.42 -28.84 -17.73
C GLN A 170 20.26 -30.16 -18.49
N SER A 171 19.08 -30.46 -19.04
CA SER A 171 18.83 -31.66 -19.87
C SER A 171 18.97 -31.42 -21.38
N MET A 172 19.47 -30.25 -21.80
CA MET A 172 19.72 -29.88 -23.21
C MET A 172 21.21 -29.64 -23.53
N HIS A 173 22.13 -30.23 -22.77
CA HIS A 173 23.57 -30.37 -23.11
C HIS A 173 23.97 -31.84 -22.92
#